data_AF-A0A449I5K7-F1
#
_entry.id   AF-A0A449I5K7-F1
#
_cell.length_a   1.000
_cell.length_b   1.000
_cell.length_c   1.000
_cell.angle_alpha   90.00
_cell.angle_beta   90.00
_cell.angle_gamma   90.00
#
_symmetry.space_group_name_H-M   'P 1'
#
loop_
_entity.id
_entity.type
_entity.pdbx_description
1 polymer ?
#
loop_
_entity_poly.entity_id
_entity_poly.type
_entity_poly.pdbx_seq_one_letter_code
_entity_poly.pdbx_strand_id
1 'polypeptide(L)'
;MTRYNLDLSVNADLTDWLSIKGGMKFFQKHDDRDRGEPSLANFSIVPSTFVAKQTNGDWGTVNGGSLAENNFINYNPLRALSKGDWQKKKTEKTMYNLGFDLKPIKGLTISGQGSYTGHEYKDKMYTALQDNAINYFSGEKISGTGNAIKQNENGLAQCQQYALYWNRSLRLEQKYS
;
A
#
# COMPACT_ATOMS: atom_id res chain seq x y z
N MET A 1 -5.50 8.52 0.71
CA MET A 1 -4.41 7.98 1.53
C MET A 1 -4.38 8.69 2.86
N THR A 2 -4.48 7.93 3.95
CA THR A 2 -4.39 8.47 5.30
C THR A 2 -3.31 7.71 6.06
N ARG A 3 -2.49 8.43 6.82
CA ARG A 3 -1.39 7.86 7.60
C ARG A 3 -1.45 8.34 9.03
N TYR A 4 -1.40 7.40 9.96
CA TYR A 4 -1.33 7.64 11.39
C TYR A 4 0.05 7.25 11.91
N ASN A 5 0.62 8.10 12.75
CA ASN A 5 1.93 7.90 13.35
C ASN A 5 1.81 8.07 14.86
N LEU A 6 2.40 7.16 15.61
CA LEU A 6 2.56 7.26 17.07
C LEU A 6 4.03 7.01 17.39
N ASP A 7 4.65 7.94 18.13
CA ASP A 7 6.01 7.82 18.61
C ASP A 7 6.00 8.06 20.13
N LEU A 8 6.50 7.08 20.88
CA LEU A 8 6.62 7.11 22.32
C LEU A 8 8.07 6.81 22.68
N SER A 9 8.64 7.63 23.55
CA SER A 9 10.00 7.45 24.06
C SER A 9 10.02 7.73 25.55
N VAL A 10 10.61 6.83 26.32
CA VAL A 10 10.73 6.90 27.78
C VAL A 10 12.20 6.64 28.14
N ASN A 11 12.72 7.46 29.05
CA ASN A 11 14.01 7.25 29.66
C ASN A 11 13.85 7.47 31.16
N ALA A 12 14.33 6.54 31.97
CA ALA A 12 14.22 6.61 33.42
C ALA A 12 15.52 6.10 34.06
N ASP A 13 16.04 6.90 34.98
CA ASP A 13 17.03 6.45 35.95
C ASP A 13 16.25 5.85 37.13
N LEU A 14 16.29 4.53 37.26
CA LEU A 14 15.57 3.83 38.32
C LEU A 14 16.36 3.87 39.64
N THR A 15 17.69 3.80 39.52
CA THR A 15 18.63 3.91 40.63
C THR A 15 19.93 4.53 40.11
N ASP A 16 20.86 4.88 41.01
CA ASP A 16 22.19 5.36 40.62
C ASP A 16 22.99 4.34 39.77
N TRP A 17 22.62 3.06 39.87
CA TRP A 17 23.29 1.96 39.16
C TRP A 17 22.50 1.40 37.97
N LEU A 18 21.26 1.85 37.73
CA LEU A 18 20.41 1.33 36.64
C LEU A 18 19.60 2.45 35.96
N SER A 19 19.80 2.55 34.66
CA SER A 19 18.97 3.36 33.76
C SER A 19 18.30 2.48 32.72
N ILE A 20 17.04 2.78 32.38
CA ILE A 20 16.28 2.09 31.33
C ILE A 20 15.79 3.10 30.29
N LYS A 21 15.92 2.73 29.02
CA LYS A 21 15.45 3.46 27.85
C LYS A 21 14.49 2.58 27.07
N GLY A 22 13.32 3.11 26.74
CA GLY A 22 12.31 2.41 25.96
C GLY A 22 11.74 3.32 24.88
N GLY A 23 11.41 2.77 23.72
CA GLY A 23 10.74 3.51 22.67
C GLY A 23 9.84 2.62 21.85
N MET A 24 8.72 3.17 21.40
CA MET A 24 7.83 2.53 20.43
C MET A 24 7.52 3.50 19.31
N LYS A 25 7.62 3.03 18.06
CA LYS A 25 7.12 3.74 16.90
C LYS A 25 6.11 2.88 16.18
N PHE A 26 4.94 3.42 15.93
CA PHE A 26 3.87 2.76 15.20
C PHE A 26 3.46 3.62 14.01
N PHE A 27 3.37 2.99 12.84
CA PHE A 27 2.90 3.57 11.61
C PHE A 27 1.74 2.74 11.10
N GLN A 28 0.63 3.39 10.79
CA GLN A 28 -0.48 2.78 10.08
C GLN A 28 -0.81 3.60 8.86
N LYS A 29 -0.98 2.92 7.72
CA LYS A 29 -1.34 3.54 6.45
C LYS A 29 -2.59 2.86 5.91
N HIS A 30 -3.56 3.65 5.49
CA HIS A 30 -4.74 3.21 4.74
C HIS A 30 -4.74 3.84 3.35
N ASP A 31 -4.78 2.98 2.34
CA ASP A 31 -4.86 3.32 0.93
C ASP A 31 -6.12 2.68 0.35
N ASP A 32 -7.23 3.41 0.46
CA ASP A 32 -8.51 3.02 -0.09
C ASP A 32 -8.73 3.67 -1.47
N ARG A 33 -9.29 2.89 -2.38
CA ARG A 33 -9.68 3.29 -3.74
C ARG A 33 -11.09 2.79 -3.96
N ASP A 34 -12.01 3.71 -4.31
CA ASP A 34 -13.44 3.39 -4.49
C ASP A 34 -13.88 3.42 -5.97
N ARG A 35 -12.91 3.37 -6.90
CA ARG A 35 -13.13 3.35 -8.35
C ARG A 35 -12.08 2.53 -9.07
N GLY A 36 -12.31 2.25 -10.34
CA GLY A 36 -11.31 1.68 -11.24
C GLY A 36 -10.12 2.61 -11.48
N GLU A 37 -9.04 2.04 -11.99
CA GLU A 37 -7.78 2.74 -12.21
C GLU A 37 -7.22 2.40 -13.60
N PRO A 38 -7.00 3.39 -14.48
CA PRO A 38 -6.30 3.15 -15.73
C PRO A 38 -4.82 2.89 -15.44
N SER A 39 -4.30 1.80 -15.97
CA SER A 39 -2.87 1.48 -15.95
C SER A 39 -2.11 2.25 -17.03
N LEU A 40 -0.77 2.24 -16.98
CA LEU A 40 0.05 2.76 -18.08
C LEU A 40 -0.29 2.10 -19.42
N ALA A 41 -0.63 0.81 -19.42
CA ALA A 41 -1.03 0.10 -20.64
C ALA A 41 -2.30 0.70 -21.27
N ASN A 42 -3.25 1.19 -20.46
CA ASN A 42 -4.44 1.88 -20.96
C ASN A 42 -4.09 3.14 -21.77
N PHE A 43 -3.03 3.85 -21.41
CA PHE A 43 -2.59 5.07 -22.10
C PHE A 43 -1.65 4.80 -23.26
N SER A 44 -0.86 3.72 -23.21
CA SER A 44 0.13 3.40 -24.25
C SER A 44 -0.44 2.59 -25.42
N ILE A 45 -1.45 1.76 -25.19
CA ILE A 45 -2.03 0.87 -26.22
C ILE A 45 -3.09 1.63 -27.05
N VAL A 46 -3.85 2.50 -26.41
CA VAL A 46 -4.96 3.21 -27.06
C VAL A 46 -4.41 4.38 -27.87
N PRO A 47 -4.59 4.42 -29.21
CA PRO A 47 -4.13 5.52 -30.03
C PRO A 47 -4.94 6.79 -29.76
N SER A 48 -4.36 7.96 -30.04
CA SER A 48 -5.03 9.26 -29.86
C SER A 48 -6.26 9.47 -30.77
N THR A 49 -6.38 8.67 -31.83
CA THR A 49 -7.53 8.66 -32.75
C THR A 49 -8.72 7.85 -32.24
N PHE A 50 -8.57 7.17 -31.11
CA PHE A 50 -9.66 6.42 -30.47
C PHE A 50 -10.57 7.34 -29.67
N VAL A 51 -11.87 7.21 -29.88
CA VAL A 51 -12.88 7.96 -29.16
C VAL A 51 -13.06 7.36 -27.77
N ALA A 52 -12.82 8.12 -26.71
CA ALA A 52 -12.99 7.60 -25.33
C ALA A 52 -14.46 7.43 -24.93
N LYS A 53 -15.35 8.31 -25.42
CA LYS A 53 -16.80 8.29 -25.18
C LYS A 53 -17.53 8.83 -26.40
N GLN A 54 -18.59 8.15 -26.81
CA GLN A 54 -19.37 8.50 -27.98
C GLN A 54 -20.32 9.67 -27.69
N THR A 55 -20.79 10.33 -28.74
CA THR A 55 -21.75 11.45 -28.66
C THR A 55 -23.10 11.06 -28.06
N ASN A 56 -23.50 9.80 -28.21
CA ASN A 56 -24.71 9.23 -27.62
C ASN A 56 -24.56 8.85 -26.12
N GLY A 57 -23.36 9.05 -25.54
CA GLY A 57 -23.06 8.74 -24.14
C GLY A 57 -22.47 7.35 -23.90
N ASP A 58 -22.46 6.47 -24.91
CA ASP A 58 -21.87 5.13 -24.80
C ASP A 58 -20.34 5.16 -24.75
N TRP A 59 -19.77 4.04 -24.32
CA TRP A 59 -18.32 3.87 -24.33
C TRP A 59 -17.73 3.90 -25.74
N GLY A 60 -16.53 4.45 -25.82
CA GLY A 60 -15.72 4.48 -27.02
C GLY A 60 -15.60 3.15 -27.75
N THR A 61 -15.98 3.13 -29.02
CA THR A 61 -15.87 1.96 -29.92
C THR A 61 -15.39 2.35 -31.32
N VAL A 62 -14.93 3.59 -31.52
CA VAL A 62 -14.49 4.12 -32.81
C VAL A 62 -13.04 4.55 -32.73
N ASN A 63 -12.25 4.18 -33.73
CA ASN A 63 -10.88 4.62 -33.92
C ASN A 63 -10.70 5.15 -35.35
N GLY A 64 -10.30 6.42 -35.50
CA GLY A 64 -10.04 7.01 -36.81
C GLY A 64 -11.24 6.97 -37.78
N GLY A 65 -12.48 6.99 -37.26
CA GLY A 65 -13.71 6.95 -38.06
C GLY A 65 -14.24 5.54 -38.37
N SER A 66 -13.55 4.49 -37.93
CA SER A 66 -13.96 3.08 -38.13
C SER A 66 -14.14 2.36 -36.80
N LEU A 67 -14.74 1.17 -36.81
CA LEU A 67 -14.86 0.33 -35.61
C LEU A 67 -13.47 0.04 -35.03
N ALA A 68 -13.30 0.26 -33.73
CA ALA A 68 -12.05 0.04 -33.04
C ALA A 68 -11.80 -1.46 -32.79
N GLU A 69 -10.54 -1.85 -32.72
CA GLU A 69 -10.16 -3.19 -32.24
C GLU A 69 -10.60 -3.41 -30.79
N ASN A 70 -10.95 -4.66 -30.45
CA ASN A 70 -11.36 -5.03 -29.09
C ASN A 70 -10.33 -4.62 -28.03
N ASN A 71 -9.04 -4.66 -28.35
CA ASN A 71 -8.00 -4.19 -27.43
C ASN A 71 -8.18 -2.71 -27.09
N PHE A 72 -8.41 -1.82 -28.05
CA PHE A 72 -8.59 -0.40 -27.74
C PHE A 72 -9.84 -0.14 -26.88
N ILE A 73 -10.91 -0.91 -27.12
CA ILE A 73 -12.16 -0.82 -26.35
C ILE A 73 -11.96 -1.28 -24.90
N ASN A 74 -11.23 -2.37 -24.70
CA ASN A 74 -10.93 -2.93 -23.38
C ASN A 74 -9.92 -2.09 -22.60
N TYR A 75 -8.97 -1.49 -23.31
CA TYR A 75 -7.96 -0.62 -22.72
C TYR A 75 -8.37 0.85 -22.65
N ASN A 76 -9.60 1.21 -23.01
CA ASN A 76 -10.11 2.57 -22.89
C ASN A 76 -9.90 3.12 -21.46
N PRO A 77 -9.03 4.14 -21.28
CA PRO A 77 -8.64 4.62 -19.95
C PRO A 77 -9.80 5.28 -19.21
N LEU A 78 -10.70 5.95 -19.93
CA LEU A 78 -11.87 6.60 -19.33
C LEU A 78 -12.86 5.55 -18.81
N ARG A 79 -13.05 4.46 -19.56
CA ARG A 79 -13.89 3.32 -19.17
C ARG A 79 -13.28 2.51 -18.03
N ALA A 80 -11.95 2.44 -17.93
CA ALA A 80 -11.25 1.83 -16.81
C ALA A 80 -11.39 2.66 -15.53
N LEU A 81 -11.30 3.98 -15.63
CA LEU A 81 -11.46 4.91 -14.49
C LEU A 81 -12.88 4.92 -13.93
N SER A 82 -13.89 4.71 -14.78
CA SER A 82 -15.30 4.75 -14.39
C SER A 82 -15.83 3.48 -13.74
N LYS A 83 -15.03 2.41 -13.65
CA LYS A 83 -15.50 1.15 -13.04
C LYS A 83 -15.79 1.37 -11.56
N GLY A 84 -16.78 0.65 -11.04
CA GLY A 84 -17.09 0.60 -9.60
C GLY A 84 -16.17 -0.34 -8.81
N ASP A 85 -14.96 -0.58 -9.31
CA ASP A 85 -13.96 -1.39 -8.62
C ASP A 85 -13.57 -0.72 -7.32
N TRP A 86 -13.19 -1.50 -6.31
CA TRP A 86 -12.62 -0.93 -5.09
C TRP A 86 -11.44 -1.74 -4.60
N GLN A 87 -10.58 -1.09 -3.83
CA GLN A 87 -9.43 -1.72 -3.20
C GLN A 87 -9.15 -1.04 -1.88
N LYS A 88 -8.89 -1.82 -0.84
CA LYS A 88 -8.56 -1.34 0.50
C LYS A 88 -7.25 -1.97 0.95
N LYS A 89 -6.26 -1.12 1.15
CA LYS A 89 -4.92 -1.53 1.58
C LYS A 89 -4.62 -0.95 2.95
N LYS A 90 -4.21 -1.82 3.86
CA LYS A 90 -3.75 -1.46 5.19
C LYS A 90 -2.32 -1.92 5.39
N THR A 91 -1.44 -1.02 5.78
CA THR A 91 -0.06 -1.35 6.17
C THR A 91 0.18 -0.89 7.60
N GLU A 92 0.69 -1.78 8.43
CA GLU A 92 1.08 -1.52 9.81
C GLU A 92 2.56 -1.80 9.96
N LYS A 93 3.27 -0.89 10.61
CA LYS A 93 4.67 -1.07 10.97
C LYS A 93 4.86 -0.66 12.42
N THR A 94 5.36 -1.58 13.23
CA THR A 94 5.63 -1.35 14.65
C THR A 94 7.10 -1.56 14.91
N MET A 95 7.71 -0.69 15.70
CA MET A 95 9.09 -0.80 16.14
C MET A 95 9.14 -0.60 17.64
N TYR A 96 9.78 -1.53 18.35
CA TYR A 96 10.06 -1.43 19.77
C TYR A 96 11.56 -1.38 19.98
N ASN A 97 12.03 -0.46 20.79
CA ASN A 97 13.42 -0.35 21.22
C ASN A 97 13.46 -0.41 22.74
N LEU A 98 14.33 -1.24 23.29
CA LEU A 98 14.60 -1.35 24.71
C LEU A 98 16.10 -1.29 24.92
N GLY A 99 16.53 -0.49 25.88
CA GLY A 99 17.92 -0.34 26.27
C GLY A 99 18.05 -0.22 27.78
N PHE A 100 19.20 -0.64 28.30
CA PHE A 100 19.54 -0.46 29.69
C PHE A 100 21.00 -0.07 29.83
N ASP A 101 21.30 0.70 30.86
CA ASP A 101 22.66 1.02 31.31
C ASP A 101 22.79 0.57 32.77
N LEU A 102 23.79 -0.25 33.05
CA LEU A 102 24.15 -0.73 34.39
C LEU A 102 25.48 -0.13 34.81
N LYS A 103 25.54 0.46 36.00
CA LYS A 103 26.73 1.08 36.59
C LYS A 103 27.08 0.41 37.93
N PRO A 104 27.64 -0.80 37.90
CA PRO A 104 27.90 -1.58 39.12
C PRO A 104 28.98 -0.95 40.01
N ILE A 105 29.94 -0.23 39.42
CA ILE A 105 30.97 0.53 40.13
C ILE A 105 31.23 1.86 39.42
N LYS A 106 31.77 2.83 40.15
CA LYS A 106 32.16 4.12 39.59
C LYS A 106 33.17 3.92 38.43
N GLY A 107 32.84 4.47 37.26
CA GLY A 107 33.69 4.40 36.07
C GLY A 107 33.44 3.21 35.13
N LEU A 108 32.56 2.27 35.50
CA LEU A 108 32.15 1.15 34.62
C LEU A 108 30.67 1.28 34.24
N THR A 109 30.38 1.29 32.94
CA THR A 109 29.01 1.19 32.41
C THR A 109 28.89 0.00 31.48
N ILE A 110 27.92 -0.87 31.76
CA ILE A 110 27.54 -2.00 30.93
C ILE A 110 26.20 -1.65 30.29
N SER A 111 26.13 -1.69 28.96
CA SER A 111 24.90 -1.34 28.25
C SER A 111 24.47 -2.42 27.27
N GLY A 112 23.17 -2.61 27.19
CA GLY A 112 22.54 -3.52 26.23
C GLY A 112 21.35 -2.83 25.61
N GLN A 113 21.14 -3.09 24.31
CA GLN A 113 19.97 -2.60 23.60
C GLN A 113 19.45 -3.65 22.62
N GLY A 114 18.13 -3.74 22.54
CA GLY A 114 17.40 -4.58 21.61
C GLY A 114 16.37 -3.76 20.86
N SER A 115 16.18 -4.10 19.59
CA SER A 115 15.13 -3.52 18.76
C SER A 115 14.37 -4.60 18.03
N TYR A 116 13.05 -4.51 18.04
CA TYR A 116 12.15 -5.36 17.26
C TYR A 116 11.41 -4.50 16.25
N THR A 117 11.25 -5.01 15.03
CA THR A 117 10.41 -4.40 14.00
C THR A 117 9.46 -5.44 13.43
N GLY A 118 8.18 -5.10 13.38
CA GLY A 118 7.15 -5.89 12.73
C GLY A 118 6.45 -5.10 11.63
N HIS A 119 6.12 -5.77 10.55
CA HIS A 119 5.38 -5.23 9.42
C HIS A 119 4.22 -6.16 9.08
N GLU A 120 3.03 -5.60 8.96
CA GLU A 120 1.85 -6.28 8.45
C GLU A 120 1.27 -5.54 7.25
N TYR A 121 0.87 -6.32 6.25
CA TYR A 121 0.19 -5.84 5.06
C TYR A 121 -1.12 -6.62 4.87
N LYS A 122 -2.22 -5.91 4.63
CA LYS A 122 -3.54 -6.47 4.31
C LYS A 122 -4.09 -5.77 3.08
N ASP A 123 -4.53 -6.55 2.10
CA ASP A 123 -5.13 -6.07 0.86
C ASP A 123 -6.45 -6.78 0.58
N LYS A 124 -7.45 -6.00 0.21
CA LYS A 124 -8.74 -6.46 -0.30
C LYS A 124 -9.03 -5.72 -1.58
N MET A 125 -9.48 -6.43 -2.60
CA MET A 125 -9.82 -5.84 -3.90
C MET A 125 -11.13 -6.42 -4.40
N TYR A 126 -11.88 -5.62 -5.16
CA TYR A 126 -13.10 -6.02 -5.80
C TYR A 126 -13.15 -5.47 -7.22
N THR A 127 -13.53 -6.33 -8.15
CA THR A 127 -13.76 -5.96 -9.54
C THR A 127 -15.26 -5.98 -9.81
N ALA A 128 -15.81 -4.83 -10.19
CA ALA A 128 -17.22 -4.68 -10.52
C ALA A 128 -17.56 -5.37 -11.85
N LEU A 129 -18.82 -5.76 -11.97
CA LEU A 129 -19.37 -6.20 -13.26
C LEU A 129 -19.32 -5.04 -14.26
N GLN A 130 -19.07 -5.41 -15.50
CA GLN A 130 -18.97 -4.43 -16.58
C GLN A 130 -19.69 -4.98 -17.81
N ASP A 131 -20.66 -4.25 -18.31
CA ASP A 131 -21.39 -4.61 -19.52
C ASP A 131 -20.51 -4.47 -20.77
N ASN A 132 -20.82 -5.27 -21.80
CA ASN A 132 -20.22 -5.13 -23.12
C ASN A 132 -20.47 -3.72 -23.68
N ALA A 133 -19.48 -3.18 -24.39
CA ALA A 133 -19.60 -1.93 -25.13
C ALA A 133 -20.55 -2.08 -26.32
N ILE A 134 -21.17 -0.97 -26.72
CA ILE A 134 -22.08 -0.90 -27.86
C ILE A 134 -21.32 -0.41 -29.09
N ASN A 135 -21.48 -1.12 -30.20
CA ASN A 135 -20.97 -0.69 -31.49
C ASN A 135 -21.71 0.58 -31.91
N TYR A 136 -20.97 1.67 -32.09
CA TYR A 136 -21.55 2.97 -32.41
C TYR A 136 -22.28 2.99 -33.76
N PHE A 137 -21.87 2.18 -34.72
CA PHE A 137 -22.48 2.17 -36.07
C PHE A 137 -23.69 1.26 -36.15
N SER A 138 -23.63 0.05 -35.55
CA SER A 138 -24.72 -0.93 -35.65
C SER A 138 -25.69 -0.93 -34.47
N GLY A 139 -25.31 -0.35 -33.32
CA GLY A 139 -26.08 -0.41 -32.07
C GLY A 139 -26.01 -1.76 -31.36
N GLU A 140 -25.25 -2.73 -31.88
CA GLU A 140 -25.14 -4.07 -31.32
C GLU A 140 -24.07 -4.16 -30.22
N LYS A 141 -24.23 -5.11 -29.30
CA LYS A 141 -23.24 -5.39 -28.24
C LYS A 141 -22.00 -6.05 -28.83
N ILE A 142 -20.82 -5.55 -28.47
CA ILE A 142 -19.54 -6.15 -28.85
C ILE A 142 -19.15 -7.19 -27.79
N SER A 143 -19.26 -8.47 -28.13
CA SER A 143 -18.90 -9.56 -27.21
C SER A 143 -17.42 -9.53 -26.82
N GLY A 144 -17.12 -9.92 -25.58
CA GLY A 144 -15.74 -9.95 -25.04
C GLY A 144 -15.20 -8.59 -24.59
N THR A 145 -16.07 -7.58 -24.49
CA THR A 145 -15.69 -6.25 -23.98
C THR A 145 -16.17 -5.96 -22.56
N GLY A 146 -17.00 -6.83 -22.00
CA GLY A 146 -17.47 -6.81 -20.63
C GLY A 146 -16.92 -7.98 -19.81
N ASN A 147 -17.20 -7.95 -18.51
CA ASN A 147 -16.80 -8.98 -17.55
C ASN A 147 -18.06 -9.62 -16.96
N ALA A 148 -18.17 -10.95 -17.08
CA ALA A 148 -19.33 -11.72 -16.63
C ALA A 148 -19.22 -12.22 -15.17
N ILE A 149 -18.06 -12.07 -14.53
CA ILE A 149 -17.77 -12.64 -13.20
C ILE A 149 -17.34 -11.53 -12.25
N LYS A 150 -18.01 -11.44 -11.09
CA LYS A 150 -17.54 -10.67 -9.94
C LYS A 150 -16.31 -11.36 -9.39
N GLN A 151 -15.18 -10.67 -9.30
CA GLN A 151 -13.98 -11.23 -8.67
C GLN A 151 -13.73 -10.60 -7.29
N ASN A 152 -13.44 -11.48 -6.32
CA ASN A 152 -12.79 -11.18 -5.04
C ASN A 152 -13.54 -10.35 -3.97
N GLU A 153 -14.86 -10.52 -3.78
CA GLU A 153 -15.54 -9.86 -2.64
C GLU A 153 -14.90 -10.21 -1.27
N ASN A 154 -14.29 -11.40 -1.13
CA ASN A 154 -13.67 -11.90 0.10
C ASN A 154 -12.16 -12.22 -0.02
N GLY A 155 -11.51 -11.86 -1.13
CA GLY A 155 -10.09 -12.15 -1.33
C GLY A 155 -9.21 -11.31 -0.40
N LEU A 156 -8.61 -11.93 0.61
CA LEU A 156 -7.69 -11.32 1.55
C LEU A 156 -6.27 -11.79 1.29
N ALA A 157 -5.39 -10.89 0.87
CA ALA A 157 -3.95 -11.13 0.90
C ALA A 157 -3.38 -10.53 2.19
N GLN A 158 -2.74 -11.37 3.01
CA GLN A 158 -2.03 -10.94 4.21
C GLN A 158 -0.57 -11.37 4.14
N CYS A 159 0.34 -10.44 4.39
CA CYS A 159 1.78 -10.70 4.49
C CYS A 159 2.29 -10.10 5.80
N GLN A 160 3.15 -10.84 6.50
CA GLN A 160 3.77 -10.40 7.76
C GLN A 160 5.28 -10.62 7.70
N GLN A 161 6.05 -9.64 8.17
CA GLN A 161 7.51 -9.72 8.24
C GLN A 161 7.98 -9.18 9.60
N TYR A 162 8.89 -9.92 10.26
CA TYR A 162 9.38 -9.58 11.59
C TYR A 162 10.91 -9.68 11.64
N ALA A 163 11.55 -8.74 12.34
CA ALA A 163 13.00 -8.73 12.55
C ALA A 163 13.34 -8.31 13.99
N LEU A 164 14.34 -8.98 14.58
CA LEU A 164 14.86 -8.70 15.92
C LEU A 164 16.37 -8.45 15.83
N TYR A 165 16.85 -7.37 16.45
CA TYR A 165 18.25 -7.00 16.52
C TYR A 165 18.69 -6.78 17.97
N TRP A 166 19.92 -7.16 18.28
CA TRP A 166 20.50 -7.04 19.62
C TRP A 166 21.93 -6.51 19.55
N ASN A 167 22.25 -5.52 20.37
CA ASN A 167 23.59 -4.94 20.50
C ASN A 167 24.03 -4.92 21.96
N ARG A 168 25.31 -5.20 22.21
CA ARG A 168 25.94 -5.20 23.55
C ARG A 168 27.19 -4.35 23.51
N SER A 169 27.40 -3.51 24.53
CA SER A 169 28.61 -2.71 24.67
C SER A 169 29.08 -2.57 26.11
N LEU A 170 30.39 -2.53 26.29
CA LEU A 170 31.05 -2.27 27.57
C LEU A 170 31.85 -0.96 27.44
N ARG A 171 31.67 -0.02 28.37
CA ARG A 171 32.45 1.23 28.40
C ARG A 171 33.10 1.42 29.76
N LEU A 172 34.41 1.67 29.73
CA LEU A 172 35.22 2.08 30.88
C LEU A 172 35.56 3.56 30.71
N GLU A 173 35.14 4.41 31.65
CA GLU A 173 35.57 5.81 31.69
C GLU A 173 36.67 5.95 32.74
N GLN A 174 37.92 6.03 32.29
CA GLN A 174 39.05 6.41 33.14
C GLN A 174 39.03 7.93 33.32
N LYS A 175 38.68 8.41 34.51
CA LYS A 175 38.97 9.79 34.91
C LYS A 175 40.43 9.86 35.35
N TYR A 176 41.28 10.47 34.53
CA TYR A 176 42.58 10.94 34.99
C TYR A 176 42.33 12.05 36.03
N SER A 177 42.92 11.88 37.22
CA SER A 177 42.88 12.85 38.33
C SER A 177 43.73 14.07 38.03
#